data_AF-A0AAQ4QEV5-F1
#
_entry.id   AF-A0AAQ4QEV5-F1
#
_cell.length_a   1.000
_cell.length_b   1.000
_cell.length_c   1.000
_cell.angle_alpha   90.00
_cell.angle_beta   90.00
_cell.angle_gamma   90.00
#
_symmetry.space_group_name_H-M   'P 1'
#
loop_
_entity.id
_entity.type
_entity.pdbx_description
1 polymer ?
#
loop_
_entity_poly.entity_id
_entity_poly.type
_entity_poly.pdbx_seq_one_letter_code
_entity_poly.pdbx_strand_id
1 'polypeptide(L)'
;MADPKYANLPGIAFNEPDVYETGDLPEDDQAQFESEELCSDSVERIVVNPNAAFDKFKDKHVNTKGLDFSDTISRSRRVGYESGEFEILGEGCGVKETPQQKYQRLVNEIQELTQEVDAIQSATKETNAEERLTPVVLAQHAAQLKQQLVSAHLDSLLGPHAHINLSDPDGALARRLLTQLECAKGGRGSATGDSKPPASAKGPDGVVLYELHSRPEQEKFNESAKVKCGGAATIELLQARVSALDSATLDQVEARLQSVLGKMNEIAKHKAAIEDAETQNKVSQLYDVVQKWDSMSTSVPQVVQRLVAVKELHEQAMQFGQLLTHLDTTQQMINNSLKDNNTLLTQVQQTMKENLGAVEENFAALDQRMKKLSN
;
A
#
# COMPACT_ATOMS: atom_id res chain seq x y z
N MET A 1 0.11 53.64 -21.74
CA MET A 1 0.00 54.53 -20.57
C MET A 1 1.15 54.20 -19.65
N ALA A 2 1.90 55.20 -19.19
CA ALA A 2 3.00 54.97 -18.24
C ALA A 2 2.44 54.42 -16.91
N ASP A 3 3.17 53.47 -16.30
CA ASP A 3 2.85 53.00 -14.94
C ASP A 3 2.95 54.19 -13.97
N PRO A 4 1.89 54.48 -13.20
CA PRO A 4 1.88 55.60 -12.24
C PRO A 4 3.00 55.53 -11.21
N LYS A 5 3.57 54.35 -10.94
CA LYS A 5 4.70 54.17 -10.03
C LYS A 5 5.99 54.82 -10.54
N TYR A 6 6.17 54.93 -11.86
CA TYR A 6 7.41 55.41 -12.48
C TYR A 6 7.27 56.77 -13.20
N ALA A 7 6.04 57.30 -13.31
CA ALA A 7 5.75 58.52 -14.05
C ALA A 7 6.50 59.78 -13.56
N ASN A 8 6.86 59.83 -12.27
CA ASN A 8 7.54 60.99 -11.65
C ASN A 8 9.06 60.80 -11.52
N LEU A 9 9.61 59.68 -11.98
CA LEU A 9 11.05 59.41 -11.89
C LEU A 9 11.75 59.99 -13.12
N PRO A 10 12.80 60.81 -12.95
CA PRO A 10 13.62 61.27 -14.07
C PRO A 10 14.43 60.10 -14.66
N GLY A 11 14.59 60.08 -15.99
CA GLY A 11 15.44 59.09 -16.68
C GLY A 11 14.77 57.76 -17.01
N ILE A 12 13.44 57.64 -16.92
CA ILE A 12 12.70 56.46 -17.39
C ILE A 12 12.46 56.56 -18.90
N ALA A 13 12.79 55.49 -19.63
CA ALA A 13 12.52 55.37 -21.05
C ALA A 13 11.06 54.92 -21.28
N PHE A 14 10.24 55.77 -21.89
CA PHE A 14 8.80 55.50 -22.10
C PHE A 14 8.44 54.98 -23.50
N ASN A 15 9.31 55.19 -24.49
CA ASN A 15 9.07 54.86 -25.90
C ASN A 15 10.05 53.81 -26.44
N GLU A 16 10.66 53.05 -25.53
CA GLU A 16 11.55 51.94 -25.86
C GLU A 16 10.77 50.63 -25.71
N PRO A 17 11.02 49.61 -26.53
CA PRO A 17 10.48 48.27 -26.30
C PRO A 17 11.02 47.71 -24.98
N ASP A 18 10.16 47.01 -24.24
CA ASP A 18 10.51 46.43 -22.93
C ASP A 18 11.55 45.30 -23.06
N VAL A 19 11.51 44.57 -24.19
CA VAL A 19 12.39 43.42 -24.47
C VAL A 19 12.97 43.55 -25.88
N TYR A 20 14.30 43.40 -25.98
CA TYR A 20 15.03 43.28 -27.24
C TYR A 20 15.47 41.83 -27.42
N GLU A 21 14.70 41.06 -28.21
CA GLU A 21 14.96 39.65 -28.48
C GLU A 21 15.19 39.38 -29.97
N THR A 22 15.93 38.32 -30.27
CA THR A 22 16.03 37.77 -31.62
C THR A 22 14.71 37.10 -31.98
N GLY A 23 14.32 37.14 -33.26
CA GLY A 23 13.10 36.47 -33.72
C GLY A 23 13.10 34.99 -33.34
N ASP A 24 11.98 34.53 -32.77
CA ASP A 24 11.83 33.16 -32.29
C ASP A 24 11.92 32.18 -33.48
N LEU A 25 12.96 31.34 -33.49
CA LEU A 25 13.15 30.32 -34.52
C LEU A 25 12.48 29.02 -34.06
N PRO A 26 11.78 28.29 -34.94
CA PRO A 26 11.04 27.08 -34.59
C PRO A 26 11.95 25.85 -34.33
N GLU A 27 13.20 26.05 -33.91
CA GLU A 27 14.23 25.00 -33.83
C GLU A 27 13.87 23.90 -32.82
N ASP A 28 13.11 24.22 -31.78
CA ASP A 28 12.67 23.26 -30.74
C ASP A 28 11.42 22.44 -31.11
N ASP A 29 10.70 22.76 -32.20
CA ASP A 29 9.49 22.02 -32.62
C ASP A 29 9.82 20.73 -33.39
N GLN A 30 11.09 20.48 -33.67
CA GLN A 30 11.54 19.23 -34.25
C GLN A 30 11.84 18.25 -33.13
N ALA A 31 10.91 17.33 -32.86
CA ALA A 31 11.18 16.18 -32.02
C ALA A 31 12.33 15.36 -32.63
N GLN A 32 13.57 15.67 -32.24
CA GLN A 32 14.71 14.78 -32.41
C GLN A 32 14.52 13.64 -31.43
N PHE A 33 13.80 12.60 -31.88
CA PHE A 33 13.85 11.33 -31.19
C PHE A 33 15.27 10.81 -31.32
N GLU A 34 16.05 10.94 -30.24
CA GLU A 34 17.26 10.15 -30.06
C GLU A 34 16.87 8.70 -30.34
N SER A 35 17.40 8.18 -31.44
CA SER A 35 17.11 6.81 -31.85
C SER A 35 17.88 5.90 -30.91
N GLU A 36 17.31 5.62 -29.74
CA GLU A 36 17.81 4.54 -28.88
C GLU A 36 17.87 3.27 -29.73
N GLU A 37 19.01 2.58 -29.70
CA GLU A 37 19.29 1.35 -30.45
C GLU A 37 18.50 0.15 -29.88
N LEU A 38 17.18 0.30 -29.78
CA LEU A 38 16.28 -0.73 -29.27
C LEU A 38 16.19 -1.91 -30.24
N CYS A 39 16.54 -1.72 -31.51
CA CYS A 39 16.48 -2.74 -32.56
C CYS A 39 17.89 -3.25 -32.92
N SER A 40 18.48 -4.10 -32.09
CA SER A 40 19.73 -4.80 -32.43
C SER A 40 19.45 -6.20 -32.97
N ASP A 41 20.06 -6.60 -34.09
CA ASP A 41 19.93 -7.95 -34.66
C ASP A 41 20.51 -9.05 -33.75
N SER A 42 21.37 -8.67 -32.79
CA SER A 42 22.01 -9.58 -31.83
C SER A 42 21.27 -9.72 -30.49
N VAL A 43 20.20 -8.94 -30.25
CA VAL A 43 19.51 -8.87 -28.96
C VAL A 43 18.02 -9.12 -29.12
N GLU A 44 17.51 -10.19 -28.49
CA GLU A 44 16.07 -10.45 -28.43
C GLU A 44 15.37 -9.50 -27.46
N ARG A 45 14.37 -8.77 -27.93
CA ARG A 45 13.50 -7.95 -27.07
C ARG A 45 12.34 -8.76 -26.53
N ILE A 46 12.37 -9.02 -25.23
CA ILE A 46 11.27 -9.70 -24.54
C ILE A 46 10.36 -8.66 -23.90
N VAL A 47 9.14 -8.51 -24.44
CA VAL A 47 8.12 -7.65 -23.85
C VAL A 47 7.58 -8.31 -22.58
N VAL A 48 7.85 -7.68 -21.43
CA VAL A 48 7.34 -8.15 -20.14
C VAL A 48 5.94 -7.60 -19.94
N ASN A 49 4.93 -8.48 -19.93
CA ASN A 49 3.58 -8.14 -19.53
C ASN A 49 3.36 -8.56 -18.06
N PRO A 50 3.26 -7.62 -17.10
CA PRO A 50 3.13 -7.93 -15.68
C PRO A 50 1.89 -8.78 -15.35
N ASN A 51 0.78 -8.57 -16.06
CA ASN A 51 -0.46 -9.32 -15.84
C ASN A 51 -0.29 -10.78 -16.26
N ALA A 52 0.29 -11.02 -17.44
CA ALA A 52 0.56 -12.36 -17.92
C ALA A 52 1.66 -13.06 -17.10
N ALA A 53 2.63 -12.32 -16.57
CA ALA A 53 3.62 -12.86 -15.65
C ALA A 53 2.98 -13.26 -14.32
N PHE A 54 2.11 -12.43 -13.75
CA PHE A 54 1.40 -12.73 -12.51
C PHE A 54 0.60 -14.04 -12.62
N ASP A 55 -0.17 -14.22 -13.69
CA ASP A 55 -0.93 -15.46 -13.91
C ASP A 55 -0.06 -16.72 -14.00
N LYS A 56 1.18 -16.60 -14.48
CA LYS A 56 2.13 -17.73 -14.56
C LYS A 56 2.70 -18.14 -13.20
N PHE A 57 2.70 -17.26 -12.22
CA PHE A 57 3.33 -17.47 -10.91
C PHE A 57 2.36 -17.46 -9.73
N LYS A 58 1.10 -17.02 -9.89
CA LYS A 58 0.13 -16.89 -8.79
C LYS A 58 -0.08 -18.18 -7.97
N ASP A 59 0.00 -19.34 -8.60
CA ASP A 59 -0.23 -20.64 -7.96
C ASP A 59 1.07 -21.33 -7.53
N LYS A 60 2.23 -20.78 -7.90
CA LYS A 60 3.55 -21.34 -7.58
C LYS A 60 4.05 -20.74 -6.28
N HIS A 61 4.30 -21.61 -5.31
CA HIS A 61 4.80 -21.23 -4.00
C HIS A 61 6.24 -21.73 -3.82
N VAL A 62 7.02 -21.00 -3.02
CA VAL A 62 8.41 -21.33 -2.73
C VAL A 62 8.51 -21.76 -1.27
N ASN A 63 9.10 -22.93 -1.02
CA ASN A 63 9.34 -23.43 0.33
C ASN A 63 10.65 -22.82 0.88
N THR A 64 10.65 -22.45 2.16
CA THR A 64 11.79 -21.81 2.83
C THR A 64 12.45 -22.70 3.89
N LYS A 65 12.01 -23.95 4.04
CA LYS A 65 12.61 -24.90 4.99
C LYS A 65 13.99 -25.36 4.50
N GLY A 66 15.01 -25.23 5.35
CA GLY A 66 16.37 -25.72 5.07
C GLY A 66 17.29 -24.75 4.33
N LEU A 67 16.87 -23.49 4.13
CA LEU A 67 17.69 -22.47 3.46
C LEU A 67 18.90 -22.07 4.32
N ASP A 68 20.09 -22.53 3.95
CA ASP A 68 21.37 -22.11 4.54
C ASP A 68 22.31 -21.57 3.44
N PHE A 69 22.39 -20.23 3.37
CA PHE A 69 23.32 -19.49 2.50
C PHE A 69 24.66 -19.17 3.18
N SER A 70 24.89 -19.63 4.42
CA SER A 70 26.20 -19.47 5.03
C SER A 70 27.21 -20.32 4.25
N ASP A 71 28.41 -19.80 3.97
CA ASP A 71 29.42 -20.48 3.14
C ASP A 71 30.18 -21.59 3.93
N THR A 72 29.53 -22.21 4.90
CA THR A 72 30.17 -22.95 6.01
C THR A 72 30.41 -24.44 5.70
N ILE A 73 31.25 -24.79 4.73
CA ILE A 73 31.65 -26.18 4.32
C ILE A 73 31.05 -27.32 5.19
N SER A 74 29.95 -27.93 4.74
CA SER A 74 29.29 -29.08 5.39
C SER A 74 29.43 -30.37 4.56
N ARG A 75 29.27 -31.53 5.19
CA ARG A 75 29.33 -32.85 4.53
C ARG A 75 28.08 -33.20 3.69
N SER A 76 26.92 -32.61 3.96
CA SER A 76 25.69 -32.81 3.16
C SER A 76 25.59 -31.77 2.05
N ARG A 77 24.96 -32.15 0.93
CA ARG A 77 24.65 -31.23 -0.18
C ARG A 77 23.72 -30.15 0.35
N ARG A 78 24.17 -28.89 0.37
CA ARG A 78 23.27 -27.76 0.57
C ARG A 78 22.53 -27.53 -0.72
N VAL A 79 21.22 -27.50 -0.63
CA VAL A 79 20.38 -27.08 -1.75
C VAL A 79 19.60 -25.86 -1.28
N GLY A 80 19.49 -24.86 -2.14
CA GLY A 80 18.77 -23.63 -1.86
C GLY A 80 17.26 -23.90 -1.85
N TYR A 81 16.53 -23.24 -2.73
CA TYR A 81 15.10 -23.52 -2.87
C TYR A 81 14.88 -24.90 -3.48
N GLU A 82 14.55 -25.89 -2.66
CA GLU A 82 14.09 -27.20 -3.13
C GLU A 82 12.56 -27.25 -3.24
N SER A 83 12.11 -27.88 -4.32
CA SER A 83 10.70 -28.20 -4.55
C SER A 83 10.56 -29.71 -4.56
N GLY A 84 9.99 -30.27 -3.49
CA GLY A 84 9.67 -31.71 -3.37
C GLY A 84 9.57 -32.17 -1.92
N GLU A 85 8.55 -32.97 -1.59
CA GLU A 85 8.35 -33.55 -0.24
C GLU A 85 8.92 -34.98 -0.09
N PHE A 86 9.62 -35.50 -1.10
CA PHE A 86 10.03 -36.91 -1.17
C PHE A 86 11.55 -37.04 -1.32
N GLU A 87 12.24 -37.47 -0.26
CA GLU A 87 13.67 -37.77 -0.28
C GLU A 87 13.92 -39.18 0.32
N ILE A 88 14.50 -40.07 -0.50
CA ILE A 88 15.01 -41.38 -0.07
C ILE A 88 16.52 -41.20 0.16
N LEU A 89 16.99 -41.50 1.37
CA LEU A 89 18.42 -41.44 1.70
C LEU A 89 19.17 -42.54 0.95
N GLY A 90 20.28 -42.18 0.29
CA GLY A 90 21.14 -43.14 -0.41
C GLY A 90 21.86 -44.11 0.54
N GLU A 91 22.08 -45.35 0.07
CA GLU A 91 22.77 -46.41 0.81
C GLU A 91 24.16 -45.94 1.30
N GLY A 92 24.43 -46.09 2.59
CA GLY A 92 25.70 -45.68 3.22
C GLY A 92 25.71 -44.27 3.83
N CYS A 93 24.59 -43.53 3.79
CA CYS A 93 24.46 -42.27 4.52
C CYS A 93 24.38 -42.56 6.03
N GLY A 94 25.43 -42.23 6.80
CA GLY A 94 25.54 -42.51 8.25
C GLY A 94 24.56 -41.75 9.16
N VAL A 95 23.43 -41.28 8.64
CA VAL A 95 22.35 -40.60 9.37
C VAL A 95 21.23 -41.61 9.66
N LYS A 96 20.72 -41.66 10.89
CA LYS A 96 19.60 -42.55 11.25
C LYS A 96 18.32 -42.10 10.51
N GLU A 97 17.71 -43.02 9.77
CA GLU A 97 16.47 -42.79 9.02
C GLU A 97 15.30 -42.38 9.93
N THR A 98 14.45 -41.46 9.46
CA THR A 98 13.17 -41.17 10.13
C THR A 98 12.18 -42.33 9.95
N PRO A 99 11.20 -42.54 10.85
CA PRO A 99 10.22 -43.62 10.72
C PRO A 99 9.46 -43.62 9.38
N GLN A 100 9.15 -42.43 8.85
CA GLN A 100 8.47 -42.26 7.56
C GLN A 100 9.36 -42.63 6.37
N GLN A 101 10.63 -42.22 6.38
CA GLN A 101 11.60 -42.59 5.33
C GLN A 101 11.90 -44.09 5.38
N LYS A 102 12.02 -44.67 6.59
CA LYS A 102 12.21 -46.11 6.78
C LYS A 102 11.03 -46.91 6.23
N TYR A 103 9.79 -46.44 6.42
CA TYR A 103 8.61 -47.04 5.81
C TYR A 103 8.71 -47.03 4.27
N GLN A 104 9.07 -45.89 3.67
CA GLN A 104 9.19 -45.77 2.21
C GLN A 104 10.29 -46.68 1.64
N ARG A 105 11.45 -46.78 2.30
CA ARG A 105 12.50 -47.72 1.91
C ARG A 105 12.03 -49.16 2.01
N LEU A 106 11.40 -49.55 3.12
CA LEU A 106 10.89 -50.91 3.31
C LEU A 106 9.80 -51.27 2.30
N VAL A 107 8.93 -50.33 1.91
CA VAL A 107 7.94 -50.56 0.85
C VAL A 107 8.63 -50.86 -0.48
N ASN A 108 9.68 -50.10 -0.82
CA ASN A 108 10.44 -50.32 -2.05
C ASN A 108 11.25 -51.63 -2.00
N GLU A 109 11.92 -51.94 -0.89
CA GLU A 109 12.68 -53.19 -0.73
C GLU A 109 11.79 -54.43 -0.77
N ILE A 110 10.59 -54.40 -0.16
CA ILE A 110 9.63 -55.50 -0.25
C ILE A 110 9.10 -55.63 -1.68
N GLN A 111 8.92 -54.52 -2.39
CA GLN A 111 8.51 -54.52 -3.79
C GLN A 111 9.58 -55.11 -4.70
N GLU A 112 10.85 -54.78 -4.48
CA GLU A 112 12.01 -55.33 -5.19
C GLU A 112 12.18 -56.83 -4.90
N LEU A 113 12.11 -57.24 -3.63
CA LEU A 113 12.13 -58.65 -3.24
C LEU A 113 10.99 -59.45 -3.87
N THR A 114 9.79 -58.86 -3.96
CA THR A 114 8.66 -59.50 -4.67
C THR A 114 8.99 -59.70 -6.15
N GLN A 115 9.58 -58.70 -6.80
CA GLN A 115 9.96 -58.78 -8.22
C GLN A 115 11.09 -59.79 -8.45
N GLU A 116 12.08 -59.87 -7.56
CA GLU A 116 13.16 -60.87 -7.65
C GLU A 116 12.64 -62.29 -7.45
N VAL A 117 11.74 -62.51 -6.48
CA VAL A 117 11.15 -63.83 -6.26
C VAL A 117 10.25 -64.24 -7.46
N ASP A 118 9.50 -63.32 -8.06
CA ASP A 118 8.76 -63.58 -9.29
C ASP A 118 9.69 -63.88 -10.49
N ALA A 119 10.84 -63.20 -10.57
CA ALA A 119 11.88 -63.48 -11.57
C ALA A 119 12.51 -64.87 -11.35
N ILE A 120 12.78 -65.26 -10.11
CA ILE A 120 13.27 -66.60 -9.77
C ILE A 120 12.17 -67.66 -10.03
N GLN A 121 10.91 -67.36 -9.75
CA GLN A 121 9.79 -68.27 -10.02
C GLN A 121 9.62 -68.51 -11.52
N SER A 122 9.75 -67.47 -12.35
CA SER A 122 9.72 -67.60 -13.80
C SER A 122 10.94 -68.36 -14.34
N ALA A 123 12.15 -68.13 -13.82
CA ALA A 123 13.34 -68.88 -14.18
C ALA A 123 13.28 -70.37 -13.76
N THR A 124 12.72 -70.68 -12.58
CA THR A 124 12.62 -72.06 -12.06
C THR A 124 11.55 -72.87 -12.79
N LYS A 125 10.53 -72.23 -13.40
CA LYS A 125 9.54 -72.90 -14.27
C LYS A 125 10.18 -73.53 -15.51
N GLU A 126 11.39 -73.12 -15.92
CA GLU A 126 12.10 -73.65 -17.08
C GLU A 126 12.96 -74.90 -16.79
N THR A 127 13.24 -75.21 -15.52
CA THR A 127 14.01 -76.40 -15.09
C THR A 127 13.17 -77.33 -14.21
N ASN A 128 12.68 -78.45 -14.77
CA ASN A 128 11.95 -79.48 -14.02
C ASN A 128 12.91 -80.32 -13.14
N ALA A 129 13.00 -80.00 -11.84
CA ALA A 129 13.38 -80.95 -10.79
C ALA A 129 12.83 -80.48 -9.42
N GLU A 130 12.62 -81.44 -8.53
CA GLU A 130 11.81 -81.38 -7.31
C GLU A 130 12.31 -80.39 -6.23
N GLU A 131 11.84 -79.15 -6.27
CA GLU A 131 11.71 -78.29 -5.08
C GLU A 131 10.63 -77.21 -5.29
N ARG A 132 9.42 -77.64 -5.66
CA ARG A 132 8.34 -76.75 -6.14
C ARG A 132 7.61 -75.91 -5.09
N LEU A 133 8.03 -75.95 -3.82
CA LEU A 133 7.28 -75.33 -2.71
C LEU A 133 8.00 -74.15 -2.06
N THR A 134 9.26 -73.87 -2.36
CA THR A 134 10.06 -72.85 -1.65
C THR A 134 9.90 -71.43 -2.20
N PRO A 135 10.05 -71.16 -3.51
CA PRO A 135 9.95 -69.80 -4.06
C PRO A 135 8.53 -69.24 -4.04
N VAL A 136 7.53 -70.10 -4.33
CA VAL A 136 6.11 -69.70 -4.36
C VAL A 136 5.59 -69.36 -2.97
N VAL A 137 6.02 -70.12 -1.94
CA VAL A 137 5.68 -69.83 -0.55
C VAL A 137 6.39 -68.57 -0.07
N LEU A 138 7.65 -68.32 -0.50
CA LEU A 138 8.34 -67.05 -0.23
C LEU A 138 7.63 -65.85 -0.88
N ALA A 139 7.17 -65.96 -2.13
CA ALA A 139 6.39 -64.92 -2.79
C ALA A 139 5.08 -64.64 -2.04
N GLN A 140 4.40 -65.70 -1.59
CA GLN A 140 3.17 -65.59 -0.82
C GLN A 140 3.41 -64.95 0.55
N HIS A 141 4.52 -65.28 1.23
CA HIS A 141 4.92 -64.64 2.49
C HIS A 141 5.33 -63.17 2.28
N ALA A 142 6.04 -62.82 1.20
CA ALA A 142 6.39 -61.44 0.87
C ALA A 142 5.14 -60.59 0.56
N ALA A 143 4.17 -61.15 -0.17
CA ALA A 143 2.89 -60.52 -0.43
C ALA A 143 2.06 -60.32 0.85
N GLN A 144 2.05 -61.31 1.76
CA GLN A 144 1.43 -61.18 3.07
C GLN A 144 2.13 -60.13 3.94
N LEU A 145 3.47 -60.07 3.92
CA LEU A 145 4.25 -59.07 4.64
C LEU A 145 3.96 -57.66 4.13
N LYS A 146 3.85 -57.49 2.80
CA LYS A 146 3.42 -56.22 2.18
C LYS A 146 2.03 -55.81 2.66
N GLN A 147 1.08 -56.75 2.69
CA GLN A 147 -0.29 -56.48 3.15
C GLN A 147 -0.31 -56.10 4.64
N GLN A 148 0.45 -56.80 5.48
CA GLN A 148 0.57 -56.52 6.92
C GLN A 148 1.27 -55.18 7.19
N LEU A 149 2.30 -54.82 6.41
CA LEU A 149 3.00 -53.55 6.56
C LEU A 149 2.07 -52.38 6.20
N VAL A 150 1.30 -52.52 5.13
CA VAL A 150 0.30 -51.52 4.72
C VAL A 150 -0.82 -51.42 5.74
N SER A 151 -1.35 -52.55 6.27
CA SER A 151 -2.39 -52.53 7.29
C SER A 151 -1.91 -51.97 8.63
N ALA A 152 -0.71 -52.32 9.07
CA ALA A 152 -0.12 -51.80 10.30
C ALA A 152 0.22 -50.30 10.20
N HIS A 153 0.63 -49.83 9.02
CA HIS A 153 0.81 -48.40 8.76
C HIS A 153 -0.53 -47.64 8.74
N LEU A 154 -1.58 -48.25 8.17
CA LEU A 154 -2.95 -47.75 8.30
C LEU A 154 -3.37 -47.67 9.78
N ASP A 155 -3.17 -48.73 10.58
CA ASP A 155 -3.47 -48.75 12.01
C ASP A 155 -2.66 -47.71 12.80
N SER A 156 -1.39 -47.47 12.44
CA SER A 156 -0.55 -46.43 13.05
C SER A 156 -0.98 -45.00 12.68
N LEU A 157 -1.49 -44.80 11.46
CA LEU A 157 -2.03 -43.51 11.03
C LEU A 157 -3.43 -43.25 11.61
N LEU A 158 -4.23 -44.30 11.81
CA LEU A 158 -5.61 -44.23 12.29
C LEU A 158 -5.73 -44.30 13.82
N GLY A 159 -4.74 -44.89 14.50
CA GLY A 159 -4.62 -45.05 15.95
C GLY A 159 -5.37 -46.29 16.51
N PRO A 160 -5.05 -46.76 17.73
CA PRO A 160 -5.52 -48.04 18.30
C PRO A 160 -7.04 -48.18 18.53
N HIS A 161 -7.82 -47.13 18.28
CA HIS A 161 -9.27 -47.10 18.50
C HIS A 161 -10.09 -46.96 17.20
N ALA A 162 -9.47 -47.14 16.04
CA ALA A 162 -10.15 -47.08 14.75
C ALA A 162 -10.77 -48.44 14.38
N HIS A 163 -11.93 -48.78 14.95
CA HIS A 163 -12.78 -49.82 14.36
C HIS A 163 -13.44 -49.26 13.10
N ILE A 164 -12.89 -49.57 11.92
CA ILE A 164 -13.49 -49.21 10.64
C ILE A 164 -14.42 -50.33 10.20
N ASN A 165 -15.71 -49.99 10.04
CA ASN A 165 -16.63 -50.83 9.28
C ASN A 165 -16.35 -50.57 7.80
N LEU A 166 -15.75 -51.52 7.09
CA LEU A 166 -15.24 -51.38 5.71
C LEU A 166 -16.33 -51.10 4.66
N SER A 167 -17.61 -51.11 5.03
CA SER A 167 -18.74 -50.90 4.12
C SER A 167 -19.14 -49.42 3.94
N ASP A 168 -18.69 -48.52 4.82
CA ASP A 168 -19.02 -47.08 4.74
C ASP A 168 -17.92 -46.21 5.43
N PRO A 169 -16.80 -45.95 4.73
CA PRO A 169 -15.69 -45.17 5.26
C PRO A 169 -16.05 -43.69 5.48
N ASP A 170 -16.94 -43.11 4.66
CA ASP A 170 -17.35 -41.71 4.76
C ASP A 170 -18.31 -41.48 5.93
N GLY A 171 -19.23 -42.42 6.18
CA GLY A 171 -20.16 -42.35 7.32
C GLY A 171 -19.46 -42.44 8.68
N ALA A 172 -18.37 -43.19 8.79
CA ALA A 172 -17.56 -43.29 10.01
C ALA A 172 -16.78 -42.00 10.28
N LEU A 173 -16.22 -41.39 9.21
CA LEU A 173 -15.46 -40.14 9.28
C LEU A 173 -16.38 -38.95 9.60
N ALA A 174 -17.58 -38.90 9.01
CA ALA A 174 -18.60 -37.88 9.30
C ALA A 174 -19.08 -37.92 10.76
N ARG A 175 -19.33 -39.11 11.32
CA ARG A 175 -19.69 -39.26 12.74
C ARG A 175 -18.55 -38.82 13.65
N ARG A 176 -17.30 -39.14 13.32
CA ARG A 176 -16.13 -38.71 14.09
C ARG A 176 -15.94 -37.19 14.04
N LEU A 177 -16.15 -36.55 12.89
CA LEU A 177 -16.15 -35.08 12.76
C LEU A 177 -17.26 -34.44 13.58
N LEU A 178 -18.47 -35.01 13.59
CA LEU A 178 -19.58 -34.54 14.43
C LEU A 178 -19.26 -34.67 15.92
N THR A 179 -18.72 -35.81 16.36
CA THR A 179 -18.31 -35.99 17.77
C THR A 179 -17.15 -35.07 18.14
N GLN A 180 -16.18 -34.83 17.25
CA GLN A 180 -15.10 -33.87 17.48
C GLN A 180 -15.61 -32.42 17.53
N LEU A 181 -16.62 -32.07 16.72
CA LEU A 181 -17.30 -30.79 16.79
C LEU A 181 -18.12 -30.65 18.07
N GLU A 182 -18.76 -31.71 18.57
CA GLU A 182 -19.44 -31.71 19.86
C GLU A 182 -18.46 -31.56 21.03
N CYS A 183 -17.31 -32.25 21.01
CA CYS A 183 -16.24 -32.05 22.00
C CYS A 183 -15.64 -30.64 21.93
N ALA A 184 -15.43 -30.09 20.73
CA ALA A 184 -14.94 -28.73 20.54
C ALA A 184 -15.99 -27.66 20.93
N LYS A 185 -17.29 -27.97 20.77
CA LYS A 185 -18.40 -27.16 21.26
C LYS A 185 -18.51 -27.20 22.79
N GLY A 186 -18.19 -28.34 23.41
CA GLY A 186 -18.02 -28.47 24.87
C GLY A 186 -16.80 -27.71 25.43
N GLY A 187 -15.80 -27.41 24.58
CA GLY A 187 -14.63 -26.59 24.94
C GLY A 187 -14.81 -25.08 24.75
N ARG A 188 -15.95 -24.61 24.22
CA ARG A 188 -16.20 -23.18 23.98
C ARG A 188 -17.62 -22.70 24.31
N GLY A 189 -18.37 -23.46 25.10
CA GLY A 189 -19.70 -23.06 25.53
C GLY A 189 -20.33 -23.96 26.58
N SER A 190 -19.80 -23.94 27.80
CA SER A 190 -20.60 -23.99 29.04
C SER A 190 -19.68 -23.81 30.26
N ALA A 191 -19.54 -22.58 30.73
CA ALA A 191 -19.53 -22.32 32.16
C ALA A 191 -20.91 -21.76 32.49
N THR A 192 -21.91 -22.64 32.59
CA THR A 192 -23.17 -22.28 33.24
C THR A 192 -22.95 -22.22 34.75
N GLY A 193 -23.22 -21.04 35.30
CA GLY A 193 -23.94 -20.94 36.57
C GLY A 193 -23.12 -20.55 37.79
N ASP A 194 -22.63 -19.31 37.84
CA ASP A 194 -23.08 -18.37 38.87
C ASP A 194 -22.55 -16.97 38.57
N SER A 195 -23.34 -16.18 37.84
CA SER A 195 -23.10 -14.74 37.74
C SER A 195 -24.42 -14.04 37.47
N LYS A 196 -25.06 -13.65 38.58
CA LYS A 196 -25.71 -12.35 38.82
C LYS A 196 -25.82 -11.45 37.57
N PRO A 197 -27.04 -10.97 37.21
CA PRO A 197 -27.22 -10.10 36.05
C PRO A 197 -26.27 -8.89 36.13
N PRO A 198 -25.67 -8.44 35.01
CA PRO A 198 -24.83 -7.26 35.03
C PRO A 198 -25.72 -6.10 35.42
N ALA A 199 -25.34 -5.45 36.52
CA ALA A 199 -25.95 -4.22 36.96
C ALA A 199 -25.90 -3.25 35.78
N SER A 200 -27.07 -2.96 35.21
CA SER A 200 -27.28 -1.68 34.60
C SER A 200 -26.87 -0.66 35.65
N ALA A 201 -25.84 0.13 35.33
CA ALA A 201 -25.57 1.35 36.05
C ALA A 201 -26.80 2.23 35.82
N LYS A 202 -27.79 2.12 36.72
CA LYS A 202 -28.78 3.16 36.93
C LYS A 202 -27.99 4.40 37.33
N GLY A 203 -27.72 5.26 36.36
CA GLY A 203 -27.37 6.64 36.63
C GLY A 203 -28.45 7.28 37.53
N PRO A 204 -28.12 8.36 38.25
CA PRO A 204 -29.05 9.01 39.16
C PRO A 204 -30.36 9.33 38.43
N ASP A 205 -31.46 8.95 39.08
CA ASP A 205 -32.83 9.01 38.58
C ASP A 205 -33.12 10.44 38.08
N GLY A 206 -33.26 10.61 36.76
CA GLY A 206 -33.56 11.91 36.12
C GLY A 206 -32.67 12.33 34.94
N VAL A 207 -31.60 11.61 34.61
CA VAL A 207 -30.74 11.96 33.45
C VAL A 207 -30.79 10.87 32.38
N VAL A 208 -31.29 11.22 31.20
CA VAL A 208 -31.25 10.38 30.00
C VAL A 208 -29.85 10.44 29.41
N LEU A 209 -29.06 9.38 29.59
CA LEU A 209 -27.74 9.25 29.00
C LEU A 209 -27.89 8.70 27.56
N TYR A 210 -27.64 9.55 26.57
CA TYR A 210 -27.51 9.11 25.18
C TYR A 210 -26.06 8.75 24.90
N GLU A 211 -25.78 7.47 24.70
CA GLU A 211 -24.46 6.99 24.29
C GLU A 211 -24.41 6.92 22.76
N LEU A 212 -23.66 7.86 22.16
CA LEU A 212 -23.51 7.95 20.70
C LEU A 212 -22.44 6.97 20.22
N HIS A 213 -22.86 5.89 19.57
CA HIS A 213 -21.95 4.95 18.94
C HIS A 213 -21.70 5.38 17.48
N SER A 214 -20.51 5.91 17.17
CA SER A 214 -20.06 6.19 15.81
C SER A 214 -18.93 5.24 15.38
N ARG A 215 -18.91 4.86 14.09
CA ARG A 215 -17.83 4.05 13.46
C ARG A 215 -17.09 4.90 12.42
N PRO A 216 -16.10 5.72 12.83
CA PRO A 216 -15.46 6.69 11.95
C PRO A 216 -14.68 6.07 10.79
N GLU A 217 -14.15 4.85 10.93
CA GLU A 217 -13.43 4.16 9.84
C GLU A 217 -14.35 3.75 8.68
N GLN A 218 -15.60 3.35 8.98
CA GLN A 218 -16.57 2.98 7.96
C GLN A 218 -17.06 4.20 7.17
N GLU A 219 -17.22 5.34 7.85
CA GLU A 219 -17.61 6.60 7.21
C GLU A 219 -16.53 7.11 6.27
N LYS A 220 -15.26 7.12 6.72
CA LYS A 220 -14.10 7.48 5.87
C LYS A 220 -13.96 6.56 4.66
N PHE A 221 -14.19 5.26 4.84
CA PHE A 221 -14.19 4.30 3.73
C PHE A 221 -15.32 4.57 2.73
N ASN A 222 -16.54 4.83 3.21
CA ASN A 222 -17.70 5.11 2.36
C ASN A 222 -17.55 6.44 1.59
N GLU A 223 -16.94 7.45 2.20
CA GLU A 223 -16.63 8.73 1.55
C GLU A 223 -15.57 8.54 0.46
N SER A 224 -14.48 7.84 0.78
CA SER A 224 -13.41 7.51 -0.19
C SER A 224 -13.92 6.67 -1.37
N ALA A 225 -14.87 5.76 -1.12
CA ALA A 225 -15.49 4.94 -2.16
C ALA A 225 -16.39 5.75 -3.10
N LYS A 226 -17.15 6.73 -2.57
CA LYS A 226 -18.02 7.60 -3.38
C LYS A 226 -17.24 8.50 -4.33
N VAL A 227 -16.08 9.02 -3.90
CA VAL A 227 -15.21 9.85 -4.74
C VAL A 227 -14.73 9.11 -6.01
N LYS A 228 -14.68 7.77 -5.98
CA LYS A 228 -14.17 6.94 -7.09
C LYS A 228 -15.18 6.70 -8.23
N CYS A 229 -16.47 7.00 -8.06
CA CYS A 229 -17.54 6.52 -8.96
C CYS A 229 -18.20 7.60 -9.85
N GLY A 230 -17.54 8.74 -10.10
CA GLY A 230 -18.12 9.91 -10.78
C GLY A 230 -18.36 9.82 -12.30
N GLY A 231 -18.26 8.65 -12.93
CA GLY A 231 -18.26 8.51 -14.39
C GLY A 231 -19.62 8.52 -15.11
N ALA A 232 -20.74 8.55 -14.40
CA ALA A 232 -22.07 8.34 -15.01
C ALA A 232 -22.66 9.58 -15.70
N ALA A 233 -22.30 10.80 -15.27
CA ALA A 233 -22.91 12.03 -15.77
C ALA A 233 -22.49 12.43 -17.20
N THR A 234 -21.35 11.91 -17.69
CA THR A 234 -20.80 12.27 -19.00
C THR A 234 -21.49 11.51 -20.15
N ILE A 235 -21.99 10.30 -19.89
CA ILE A 235 -22.65 9.45 -20.89
C ILE A 235 -24.05 9.98 -21.23
N GLU A 236 -24.79 10.49 -20.24
CA GLU A 236 -26.13 11.04 -20.42
C GLU A 236 -26.12 12.36 -21.24
N LEU A 237 -25.08 13.18 -21.04
CA LEU A 237 -24.85 14.40 -21.82
C LEU A 237 -24.49 14.08 -23.28
N LEU A 238 -23.71 13.03 -23.53
CA LEU A 238 -23.37 12.56 -24.88
C LEU A 238 -24.59 11.99 -25.60
N GLN A 239 -25.42 11.20 -24.92
CA GLN A 239 -26.66 10.64 -25.47
C GLN A 239 -27.65 11.74 -25.92
N ALA A 240 -27.79 12.81 -25.13
CA ALA A 240 -28.62 13.97 -25.47
C ALA A 240 -28.07 14.76 -26.68
N ARG A 241 -26.74 14.87 -26.80
CA ARG A 241 -26.08 15.51 -27.96
C ARG A 241 -26.23 14.71 -29.25
N VAL A 242 -26.15 13.37 -29.18
CA VAL A 242 -26.36 12.49 -30.34
C VAL A 242 -27.79 12.54 -30.86
N SER A 243 -28.77 12.69 -29.95
CA SER A 243 -30.19 12.78 -30.32
C SER A 243 -30.56 14.11 -31.01
N ALA A 244 -29.72 15.13 -30.89
CA ALA A 244 -29.91 16.44 -31.54
C ALA A 244 -29.31 16.51 -32.96
N LEU A 245 -28.67 15.45 -33.46
CA LEU A 245 -28.02 15.37 -34.78
C LEU A 245 -28.93 14.76 -35.87
N ASP A 246 -30.26 14.79 -35.69
CA ASP A 246 -31.20 14.26 -36.69
C ASP A 246 -31.08 15.03 -38.04
N SER A 247 -30.66 14.33 -39.10
CA SER A 247 -30.26 14.96 -40.38
C SER A 247 -31.41 15.71 -41.05
N ALA A 248 -32.65 15.25 -40.88
CA ALA A 248 -33.82 15.90 -41.47
C ALA A 248 -34.08 17.29 -40.86
N THR A 249 -33.79 17.46 -39.57
CA THR A 249 -33.89 18.76 -38.90
C THR A 249 -32.71 19.66 -39.27
N LEU A 250 -31.54 19.08 -39.49
CA LEU A 250 -30.34 19.79 -39.93
C LEU A 250 -30.53 20.40 -41.33
N ASP A 251 -31.06 19.64 -42.29
CA ASP A 251 -31.28 20.09 -43.68
C ASP A 251 -32.32 21.23 -43.74
N GLN A 252 -33.37 21.15 -42.93
CA GLN A 252 -34.39 22.21 -42.85
C GLN A 252 -33.85 23.49 -42.22
N VAL A 253 -32.98 23.36 -41.22
CA VAL A 253 -32.28 24.49 -40.60
C VAL A 253 -31.28 25.10 -41.57
N GLU A 254 -30.54 24.28 -42.33
CA GLU A 254 -29.59 24.73 -43.35
C GLU A 254 -30.26 25.55 -44.45
N ALA A 255 -31.40 25.07 -44.99
CA ALA A 255 -32.15 25.80 -46.01
C ALA A 255 -32.64 27.19 -45.51
N ARG A 256 -33.06 27.27 -44.24
CA ARG A 256 -33.45 28.55 -43.62
C ARG A 256 -32.24 29.45 -43.38
N LEU A 257 -31.11 28.88 -42.95
CA LEU A 257 -29.85 29.61 -42.76
C LEU A 257 -29.33 30.21 -44.08
N GLN A 258 -29.39 29.48 -45.19
CA GLN A 258 -29.01 30.03 -46.50
C GLN A 258 -29.88 31.24 -46.90
N SER A 259 -31.18 31.19 -46.64
CA SER A 259 -32.08 32.32 -46.90
C SER A 259 -31.76 33.54 -46.02
N VAL A 260 -31.43 33.31 -44.74
CA VAL A 260 -31.00 34.36 -43.81
C VAL A 260 -29.65 34.95 -44.23
N LEU A 261 -28.70 34.12 -44.66
CA LEU A 261 -27.38 34.56 -45.15
C LEU A 261 -27.51 35.48 -46.37
N GLY A 262 -28.41 35.15 -47.31
CA GLY A 262 -28.70 36.01 -48.46
C GLY A 262 -29.18 37.40 -48.04
N LYS A 263 -30.10 37.47 -47.07
CA LYS A 263 -30.60 38.76 -46.52
C LYS A 263 -29.52 39.51 -45.72
N MET A 264 -28.68 38.80 -44.98
CA MET A 264 -27.56 39.36 -44.22
C MET A 264 -26.54 40.04 -45.13
N ASN A 265 -26.23 39.44 -46.29
CA ASN A 265 -25.30 40.02 -47.26
C ASN A 265 -25.81 41.33 -47.87
N GLU A 266 -27.10 41.42 -48.19
CA GLU A 266 -27.71 42.68 -48.65
C GLU A 266 -27.64 43.78 -47.57
N ILE A 267 -27.87 43.42 -46.29
CA ILE A 267 -27.72 44.36 -45.17
C ILE A 267 -26.26 44.78 -44.97
N ALA A 268 -25.30 43.85 -45.07
CA ALA A 268 -23.88 44.14 -44.95
C ALA A 268 -23.39 45.12 -46.03
N LYS A 269 -23.90 45.00 -47.26
CA LYS A 269 -23.61 45.92 -48.38
C LYS A 269 -24.07 47.35 -48.08
N HIS A 270 -25.22 47.51 -47.43
CA HIS A 270 -25.70 48.82 -46.99
C HIS A 270 -24.95 49.37 -45.76
N LYS A 271 -24.47 48.50 -44.87
CA LYS A 271 -23.76 48.86 -43.63
C LYS A 271 -22.30 49.27 -43.88
N ALA A 272 -21.61 48.63 -44.82
CA ALA A 272 -20.23 48.96 -45.21
C ALA A 272 -20.08 50.39 -45.76
N ALA A 273 -21.17 51.00 -46.24
CA ALA A 273 -21.20 52.39 -46.67
C ALA A 273 -21.29 53.41 -45.50
N ILE A 274 -21.52 52.93 -44.27
CA ILE A 274 -21.85 53.75 -43.10
C ILE A 274 -20.80 53.60 -41.97
N GLU A 275 -20.07 52.49 -41.89
CA GLU A 275 -19.11 52.24 -40.82
C GLU A 275 -17.74 52.91 -41.05
N ASP A 276 -17.24 53.58 -40.01
CA ASP A 276 -15.95 54.26 -39.98
C ASP A 276 -14.81 53.29 -39.66
N ALA A 277 -13.69 53.37 -40.38
CA ALA A 277 -12.56 52.46 -40.26
C ALA A 277 -11.94 52.45 -38.84
N GLU A 278 -12.03 53.56 -38.11
CA GLU A 278 -11.58 53.65 -36.72
C GLU A 278 -12.43 52.77 -35.78
N THR A 279 -13.75 52.72 -36.02
CA THR A 279 -14.65 51.86 -35.25
C THR A 279 -14.41 50.38 -35.52
N GLN A 280 -14.12 50.02 -36.77
CA GLN A 280 -13.80 48.66 -37.16
C GLN A 280 -12.47 48.18 -36.55
N ASN A 281 -11.45 49.04 -36.52
CA ASN A 281 -10.18 48.73 -35.85
C ASN A 281 -10.36 48.53 -34.33
N LYS A 282 -11.15 49.39 -33.67
CA LYS A 282 -11.45 49.24 -32.24
C LYS A 282 -12.21 47.94 -31.94
N VAL A 283 -13.17 47.58 -32.79
CA VAL A 283 -13.93 46.32 -32.66
C VAL A 283 -13.02 45.11 -32.86
N SER A 284 -12.12 45.15 -33.86
CA SER A 284 -11.14 44.08 -34.07
C SER A 284 -10.23 43.91 -32.86
N GLN A 285 -9.71 45.00 -32.29
CA GLN A 285 -8.87 44.94 -31.09
C GLN A 285 -9.62 44.36 -29.89
N LEU A 286 -10.90 44.73 -29.69
CA LEU A 286 -11.73 44.15 -28.65
C LEU A 286 -11.97 42.65 -28.86
N TYR A 287 -12.15 42.22 -30.11
CA TYR A 287 -12.30 40.81 -30.45
C TYR A 287 -11.04 40.01 -30.09
N ASP A 288 -9.85 40.52 -30.43
CA ASP A 288 -8.58 39.88 -30.08
C ASP A 288 -8.39 39.77 -28.56
N VAL A 289 -8.78 40.80 -27.81
CA VAL A 289 -8.75 40.77 -26.34
C VAL A 289 -9.71 39.69 -25.82
N VAL A 290 -10.95 39.64 -26.31
CA VAL A 290 -11.92 38.62 -25.88
C VAL A 290 -11.40 37.22 -26.19
N GLN A 291 -10.82 37.00 -27.37
CA GLN A 291 -10.28 35.69 -27.75
C GLN A 291 -9.11 35.25 -26.85
N LYS A 292 -8.21 36.17 -26.50
CA LYS A 292 -7.11 35.88 -25.55
C LYS A 292 -7.64 35.48 -24.17
N TRP A 293 -8.70 36.15 -23.70
CA TRP A 293 -9.29 35.91 -22.39
C TRP A 293 -10.35 34.80 -22.34
N ASP A 294 -10.79 34.26 -23.48
CA ASP A 294 -11.82 33.22 -23.55
C ASP A 294 -11.38 31.94 -22.84
N SER A 295 -10.15 31.49 -23.11
CA SER A 295 -9.53 30.35 -22.41
C SER A 295 -9.47 30.59 -20.89
N MET A 296 -9.07 31.80 -20.47
CA MET A 296 -9.02 32.17 -19.06
C MET A 296 -10.42 32.20 -18.44
N SER A 297 -11.42 32.74 -19.14
CA SER A 297 -12.82 32.84 -18.71
C SER A 297 -13.41 31.47 -18.37
N THR A 298 -13.12 30.45 -19.18
CA THR A 298 -13.54 29.07 -18.89
C THR A 298 -12.84 28.46 -17.67
N SER A 299 -11.63 28.91 -17.34
CA SER A 299 -10.84 28.42 -16.21
C SER A 299 -11.17 29.11 -14.88
N VAL A 300 -11.70 30.35 -14.89
CA VAL A 300 -12.00 31.12 -13.67
C VAL A 300 -12.93 30.36 -12.72
N PRO A 301 -14.06 29.74 -13.15
CA PRO A 301 -14.90 28.95 -12.26
C PRO A 301 -14.15 27.78 -11.61
N GLN A 302 -13.25 27.12 -12.35
CA GLN A 302 -12.44 26.02 -11.82
C GLN A 302 -11.43 26.52 -10.78
N VAL A 303 -10.80 27.67 -11.02
CA VAL A 303 -9.89 28.31 -10.06
C VAL A 303 -10.65 28.72 -8.78
N VAL A 304 -11.85 29.28 -8.91
CA VAL A 304 -12.69 29.62 -7.75
C VAL A 304 -13.09 28.37 -6.98
N GLN A 305 -13.48 27.30 -7.66
CA GLN A 305 -13.82 26.03 -7.00
C GLN A 305 -12.62 25.43 -6.27
N ARG A 306 -11.42 25.50 -6.86
CA ARG A 306 -10.17 25.10 -6.19
C ARG A 306 -9.89 25.97 -4.97
N LEU A 307 -10.08 27.29 -5.05
CA LEU A 307 -9.93 28.19 -3.90
C LEU A 307 -10.91 27.87 -2.77
N VAL A 308 -12.16 27.52 -3.10
CA VAL A 308 -13.16 27.09 -2.11
C VAL A 308 -12.77 25.75 -1.49
N ALA A 309 -12.32 24.78 -2.29
CA ALA A 309 -11.86 23.49 -1.79
C ALA A 309 -10.61 23.61 -0.88
N VAL A 310 -9.72 24.57 -1.18
CA VAL A 310 -8.49 24.81 -0.42
C VAL A 310 -8.68 25.85 0.70
N LYS A 311 -9.87 26.44 0.84
CA LYS A 311 -10.15 27.48 1.84
C LYS A 311 -9.79 27.05 3.26
N GLU A 312 -10.25 25.87 3.69
CA GLU A 312 -9.99 25.37 5.03
C GLU A 312 -8.49 25.15 5.29
N LEU A 313 -7.77 24.64 4.28
CA LEU A 313 -6.32 24.45 4.37
C LEU A 313 -5.59 25.80 4.48
N HIS A 314 -5.99 26.79 3.68
CA HIS A 314 -5.42 28.14 3.77
C HIS A 314 -5.71 28.80 5.14
N GLU A 315 -6.90 28.60 5.70
CA GLU A 315 -7.25 29.10 7.03
C GLU A 315 -6.41 28.45 8.13
N GLN A 316 -6.22 27.13 8.06
CA GLN A 316 -5.31 26.41 8.96
C GLN A 316 -3.86 26.88 8.83
N ALA A 317 -3.37 27.12 7.60
CA ALA A 317 -2.03 27.63 7.37
C ALA A 317 -1.85 29.05 7.95
N MET A 318 -2.88 29.90 7.86
CA MET A 318 -2.87 31.22 8.48
C MET A 318 -2.81 31.13 10.02
N GLN A 319 -3.63 30.27 10.62
CA GLN A 319 -3.61 30.01 12.07
C GLN A 319 -2.25 29.47 12.53
N PHE A 320 -1.64 28.58 11.74
CA PHE A 320 -0.30 28.06 12.00
C PHE A 320 0.75 29.17 12.01
N GLY A 321 0.70 30.09 11.03
CA GLY A 321 1.59 31.24 10.99
C GLY A 321 1.47 32.13 12.24
N GLN A 322 0.25 32.39 12.71
CA GLN A 322 0.00 33.14 13.94
C GLN A 322 0.48 32.39 15.20
N LEU A 323 0.29 31.07 15.25
CA LEU A 323 0.78 30.25 16.35
C LEU A 323 2.31 30.27 16.41
N LEU A 324 2.97 30.24 15.26
CA LEU A 324 4.43 30.26 15.15
C LEU A 324 5.01 31.59 15.65
N THR A 325 4.41 32.73 15.27
CA THR A 325 4.85 34.05 15.76
C THR A 325 4.60 34.21 17.27
N HIS A 326 3.49 33.67 17.78
CA HIS A 326 3.22 33.64 19.21
C HIS A 326 4.22 32.77 19.98
N LEU A 327 4.59 31.61 19.41
CA LEU A 327 5.60 30.70 19.96
C LEU A 327 6.98 31.39 20.00
N ASP A 328 7.41 32.03 18.92
CA ASP A 328 8.69 32.76 18.89
C ASP A 328 8.72 33.88 19.94
N THR A 329 7.64 34.64 20.07
CA THR A 329 7.51 35.70 21.08
C THR A 329 7.58 35.15 22.50
N THR A 330 6.89 34.04 22.79
CA THR A 330 6.94 33.40 24.11
C THR A 330 8.31 32.79 24.39
N GLN A 331 8.98 32.23 23.39
CA GLN A 331 10.33 31.71 23.52
C GLN A 331 11.35 32.83 23.83
N GLN A 332 11.22 33.99 23.19
CA GLN A 332 12.05 35.16 23.51
C GLN A 332 11.81 35.66 24.94
N MET A 333 10.55 35.70 25.41
CA MET A 333 10.24 36.05 26.81
C MET A 333 10.85 35.08 27.82
N ILE A 334 10.75 33.77 27.56
CA ILE A 334 11.35 32.74 28.42
C ILE A 334 12.87 32.89 28.46
N ASN A 335 13.51 33.16 27.32
CA ASN A 335 14.96 33.37 27.25
C ASN A 335 15.40 34.60 28.05
N ASN A 336 14.65 35.71 27.98
CA ASN A 336 14.91 36.89 28.79
C ASN A 336 14.75 36.60 30.29
N SER A 337 13.66 35.90 30.68
CA SER A 337 13.47 35.50 32.08
C SER A 337 14.57 34.56 32.59
N LEU A 338 15.08 33.65 31.75
CA LEU A 338 16.23 32.81 32.09
C LEU A 338 17.51 33.62 32.29
N LYS A 339 17.74 34.67 31.48
CA LYS A 339 18.87 35.59 31.68
C LYS A 339 18.73 36.33 33.01
N ASP A 340 17.54 36.84 33.33
CA ASP A 340 17.27 37.53 34.60
C ASP A 340 17.44 36.61 35.82
N ASN A 341 17.01 35.36 35.72
CA ASN A 341 17.24 34.38 36.79
C ASN A 341 18.73 34.06 36.96
N ASN A 342 19.50 34.02 35.87
CA ASN A 342 20.95 33.79 35.92
C ASN A 342 21.69 34.97 36.56
N THR A 343 21.31 36.21 36.23
CA THR A 343 21.89 37.40 36.88
C THR A 343 21.55 37.43 38.36
N LEU A 344 20.32 37.10 38.75
CA LEU A 344 19.90 37.02 40.14
C LEU A 344 20.68 35.94 40.91
N LEU A 345 20.89 34.75 40.33
CA LEU A 345 21.71 33.70 40.92
C LEU A 345 23.16 34.14 41.10
N THR A 346 23.73 34.83 40.11
CA THR A 346 25.09 35.37 40.19
C THR A 346 25.19 36.42 41.30
N GLN A 347 24.19 37.28 41.42
CA GLN A 347 24.12 38.27 42.49
C GLN A 347 24.02 37.58 43.85
N VAL A 348 23.12 36.61 44.04
CA VAL A 348 23.01 35.84 45.30
C VAL A 348 24.33 35.16 45.65
N GLN A 349 25.01 34.55 44.68
CA GLN A 349 26.31 33.93 44.90
C GLN A 349 27.36 34.94 45.36
N GLN A 350 27.38 36.14 44.77
CA GLN A 350 28.26 37.23 45.18
C GLN A 350 27.93 37.73 46.59
N THR A 351 26.66 37.97 46.91
CA THR A 351 26.23 38.42 48.24
C THR A 351 26.54 37.36 49.31
N MET A 352 26.37 36.07 49.01
CA MET A 352 26.74 35.00 49.93
C MET A 352 28.25 34.97 50.18
N LYS A 353 29.07 35.19 49.15
CA LYS A 353 30.52 35.26 49.29
C LYS A 353 30.97 36.45 50.15
N GLU A 354 30.37 37.62 49.92
CA GLU A 354 30.62 38.83 50.73
C GLU A 354 30.18 38.63 52.19
N ASN A 355 28.99 38.07 52.40
CA ASN A 355 28.48 37.75 53.74
C ASN A 355 29.37 36.74 54.47
N LEU A 356 29.86 35.69 53.79
CA LEU A 356 30.80 34.74 54.37
C LEU A 356 32.12 35.41 54.78
N GLY A 357 32.68 36.27 53.91
CA GLY A 357 33.87 37.04 54.24
C GLY A 357 33.68 37.95 55.45
N ALA A 358 32.55 38.65 55.55
CA ALA A 358 32.22 39.47 56.70
C ALA A 358 32.05 38.64 57.99
N VAL A 359 31.45 37.45 57.89
CA VAL A 359 31.34 36.52 59.03
C VAL A 359 32.72 36.03 59.47
N GLU A 360 33.61 35.67 58.55
CA GLU A 360 34.99 35.28 58.86
C GLU A 360 35.77 36.41 59.55
N GLU A 361 35.67 37.65 59.06
CA GLU A 361 36.28 38.82 59.71
C GLU A 361 35.73 39.05 61.12
N ASN A 362 34.41 38.95 61.28
CA ASN A 362 33.76 39.08 62.59
C ASN A 362 34.24 38.01 63.59
N PHE A 363 34.35 36.75 63.15
CA PHE A 363 34.90 35.67 63.97
C PHE A 363 36.37 35.91 64.33
N ALA A 364 37.20 36.38 63.39
CA ALA A 364 38.60 36.70 63.66
C ALA A 364 38.72 37.85 64.69
N ALA A 365 37.88 38.88 64.59
CA ALA A 365 37.84 39.97 65.56
C ALA A 365 37.38 39.50 66.96
N LEU A 366 36.42 38.58 67.02
CA LEU A 366 35.95 37.95 68.25
C LEU A 366 37.06 37.12 68.91
N ASP A 367 37.77 36.30 68.12
CA ASP A 367 38.89 35.48 68.59
C ASP A 367 40.04 36.36 69.12
N GLN A 368 40.37 37.46 68.43
CA GLN A 368 41.34 38.44 68.94
C GLN A 368 40.91 39.07 70.27
N ARG A 369 39.62 39.42 70.44
CA ARG A 369 39.10 39.94 71.72
C ARG A 369 39.16 38.87 72.82
N MET A 370 38.82 37.63 72.51
CA MET A 370 38.87 36.52 73.46
C MET A 370 40.32 36.26 73.94
N LYS A 371 41.30 36.31 73.03
CA LYS A 371 42.74 36.23 73.36
C LYS A 371 43.21 37.37 74.27
N LYS A 372 42.72 38.60 74.04
CA LYS A 372 43.05 39.75 74.91
C LYS A 372 42.47 39.65 76.33
N LEU A 373 41.41 38.86 76.52
CA LEU A 373 40.78 38.62 77.82
C LEU A 373 41.37 37.42 78.57
N SER A 374 42.16 36.57 77.90
CA SER A 374 42.79 35.39 78.51
C SER A 374 44.23 35.63 79.00
N ASN A 375 44.72 36.87 78.86
CA ASN A 375 45.91 37.41 79.55
C ASN A 375 45.44 38.42 80.59
#